data_AF-A0A8T4NKA8-F1
#
_entry.id   AF-A0A8T4NKA8-F1
#
_cell.length_a   1.000
_cell.length_b   1.000
_cell.length_c   1.000
_cell.angle_alpha   90.00
_cell.angle_beta   90.00
_cell.angle_gamma   90.00
#
_symmetry.space_group_name_H-M   'P 1'
#
loop_
_entity.id
_entity.type
_entity.pdbx_description
1 polymer ?
#
loop_
_entity_poly.entity_id
_entity_poly.type
_entity_poly.pdbx_seq_one_letter_code
_entity_poly.pdbx_strand_id
1 'polypeptide(L)'
;MNIKKSFKKLAEHIVDSTALLIPGTPLFAAYETLLVGMSKQVSINSKLLAAGATYAGLGFLIKSGRDLSRKFFGIYTSSKERVQNIHDAIYFAAINIPINLGFYVSSGERDLYKIAVGTGIGVVMGAVLGPINGYVIDAFRDLAGLHECKRPTYEKYVKNYNVYTKAGIAASSLIASLAMTTGIYTIPSNTHSESRQTKNLAQTIDTNYLNKSSLEIKLLQYEK
;
A
#
# COMPACT_ATOMS: atom_id res chain seq x y z
N MET A 1 -16.56 21.89 20.44
CA MET A 1 -15.46 21.14 19.80
C MET A 1 -14.40 22.13 19.33
N ASN A 2 -13.13 21.98 19.72
CA ASN A 2 -12.08 22.96 19.40
C ASN A 2 -11.57 22.74 17.97
N ILE A 3 -11.94 23.61 17.03
CA ILE A 3 -11.64 23.52 15.58
C ILE A 3 -10.15 23.31 15.32
N LYS A 4 -9.27 24.00 16.06
CA LYS A 4 -7.81 23.87 15.91
C LYS A 4 -7.32 22.46 16.24
N LYS A 5 -7.92 21.81 17.24
CA LYS A 5 -7.57 20.43 17.64
C LYS A 5 -8.03 19.42 16.61
N SER A 6 -9.21 19.62 16.01
CA SER A 6 -9.72 18.74 14.95
C SER A 6 -8.89 18.86 13.68
N PHE A 7 -8.50 20.07 13.29
CA PHE A 7 -7.63 20.29 12.13
C PHE A 7 -6.26 19.63 12.29
N LYS A 8 -5.63 19.75 13.46
CA LYS A 8 -4.35 19.07 13.74
C LYS A 8 -4.45 17.55 13.61
N LYS A 9 -5.51 16.93 14.15
CA LYS A 9 -5.72 15.48 14.03
C LYS A 9 -5.93 15.03 12.58
N LEU A 10 -6.65 15.83 11.79
CA LEU A 10 -6.83 15.55 10.37
C LEU A 10 -5.50 15.64 9.61
N ALA A 11 -4.70 16.67 9.89
CA ALA A 11 -3.37 16.81 9.31
C ALA A 11 -2.45 15.63 9.69
N GLU A 12 -2.45 15.21 10.96
CA GLU A 12 -1.73 14.01 11.42
C GLU A 12 -2.17 12.77 10.64
N HIS A 13 -3.48 12.54 10.50
CA HIS A 13 -4.00 11.40 9.74
C HIS A 13 -3.57 11.41 8.27
N ILE A 14 -3.64 12.57 7.60
CA ILE A 14 -3.20 12.71 6.20
C ILE A 14 -1.71 12.41 6.07
N VAL A 15 -0.88 12.98 6.96
CA VAL A 15 0.57 12.80 6.95
C VAL A 15 0.94 11.34 7.24
N ASP A 16 0.33 10.72 8.23
CA ASP A 16 0.59 9.32 8.61
C ASP A 16 0.14 8.35 7.50
N SER A 17 -1.01 8.59 6.90
CA SER A 17 -1.51 7.83 5.76
C SER A 17 -0.58 7.94 4.56
N THR A 18 -0.13 9.16 4.25
CA THR A 18 0.82 9.39 3.15
C THR A 18 2.15 8.69 3.42
N ALA A 19 2.65 8.77 4.65
CA ALA A 19 3.90 8.16 5.07
C ALA A 19 3.90 6.62 4.94
N LEU A 20 2.76 5.97 5.22
CA LEU A 20 2.58 4.53 5.01
C LEU A 20 2.63 4.15 3.52
N LEU A 21 2.06 5.00 2.66
CA LEU A 21 1.92 4.71 1.23
C LEU A 21 3.21 4.97 0.44
N ILE A 22 4.06 5.92 0.86
CA ILE A 22 5.30 6.27 0.16
C ILE A 22 6.23 5.07 -0.07
N PRO A 23 6.63 4.30 0.96
CA PRO A 23 7.45 3.11 0.73
C PRO A 23 6.59 1.93 0.26
N GLY A 24 5.35 1.82 0.76
CA GLY A 24 4.50 0.66 0.47
C GLY A 24 4.12 0.54 -1.00
N THR A 25 3.70 1.64 -1.63
CA THR A 25 3.19 1.63 -3.01
C THR A 25 4.20 1.06 -4.02
N PRO A 26 5.43 1.61 -4.15
CA PRO A 26 6.40 1.08 -5.09
C PRO A 26 6.88 -0.34 -4.71
N LEU A 27 7.06 -0.66 -3.42
CA LEU A 27 7.53 -1.98 -3.01
C LEU A 27 6.51 -3.08 -3.34
N PHE A 28 5.23 -2.83 -3.05
CA PHE A 28 4.18 -3.78 -3.42
C PHE A 28 3.94 -3.85 -4.93
N ALA A 29 4.09 -2.74 -5.67
CA ALA A 29 4.02 -2.77 -7.13
C ALA A 29 5.12 -3.67 -7.70
N ALA A 30 6.38 -3.53 -7.25
CA ALA A 30 7.49 -4.36 -7.69
C ALA A 30 7.28 -5.83 -7.33
N TYR A 31 6.85 -6.11 -6.10
CA TYR A 31 6.55 -7.47 -5.66
C TYR A 31 5.47 -8.12 -6.53
N GLU A 32 4.35 -7.44 -6.76
CA GLU A 32 3.21 -8.02 -7.48
C GLU A 32 3.48 -8.22 -8.96
N THR A 33 4.08 -7.24 -9.64
CA THR A 33 4.24 -7.31 -11.10
C THR A 33 5.52 -8.00 -11.54
N LEU A 34 6.62 -7.86 -10.78
CA LEU A 34 7.93 -8.40 -11.16
C LEU A 34 8.22 -9.77 -10.55
N LEU A 35 7.73 -10.04 -9.34
CA LEU A 35 7.99 -11.31 -8.64
C LEU A 35 6.82 -12.28 -8.72
N VAL A 36 5.60 -11.81 -8.44
CA VAL A 36 4.39 -12.66 -8.44
C VAL A 36 3.79 -12.82 -9.84
N GLY A 37 4.03 -11.86 -10.75
CA GLY A 37 3.50 -11.91 -12.12
C GLY A 37 2.02 -11.54 -12.24
N MET A 38 1.51 -10.76 -11.28
CA MET A 38 0.18 -10.17 -11.32
C MET A 38 0.09 -9.11 -12.43
N SER A 39 -1.06 -9.02 -13.12
CA SER A 39 -1.22 -8.02 -14.18
C SER A 39 -1.18 -6.59 -13.62
N LYS A 40 -0.64 -5.66 -14.41
CA LYS A 40 -0.47 -4.25 -13.99
C LYS A 40 -1.78 -3.61 -13.56
N GLN A 41 -2.88 -3.92 -14.24
CA GLN A 41 -4.21 -3.40 -13.89
C GLN A 41 -4.69 -3.86 -12.51
N VAL A 42 -4.47 -5.14 -12.16
CA VAL A 42 -4.87 -5.68 -10.85
C VAL A 42 -4.01 -5.04 -9.76
N SER A 43 -2.70 -4.91 -9.98
CA SER A 43 -1.81 -4.18 -9.07
C SER A 43 -2.28 -2.74 -8.87
N ILE A 44 -2.52 -1.96 -9.93
CA ILE A 44 -2.99 -0.56 -9.82
C ILE A 44 -4.29 -0.47 -9.00
N ASN A 45 -5.28 -1.31 -9.31
CA ASN A 45 -6.55 -1.31 -8.60
C ASN A 45 -6.38 -1.62 -7.11
N SER A 46 -5.51 -2.58 -6.76
CA SER A 46 -5.23 -2.91 -5.36
C SER A 46 -4.59 -1.73 -4.61
N LYS A 47 -3.74 -0.92 -5.27
CA LYS A 47 -3.07 0.25 -4.66
C LYS A 47 -4.03 1.39 -4.46
N LEU A 48 -4.94 1.61 -5.40
CA LEU A 48 -6.02 2.58 -5.24
C LEU A 48 -6.94 2.20 -4.08
N LEU A 49 -7.31 0.92 -3.96
CA LEU A 49 -8.10 0.43 -2.83
C LEU A 49 -7.36 0.56 -1.49
N ALA A 50 -6.09 0.15 -1.44
CA ALA A 50 -5.26 0.27 -0.24
C ALA A 50 -5.08 1.74 0.18
N ALA A 51 -4.81 2.64 -0.76
CA ALA A 51 -4.73 4.07 -0.52
C ALA A 51 -6.07 4.63 -0.02
N GLY A 52 -7.17 4.27 -0.68
CA GLY A 52 -8.52 4.65 -0.27
C GLY A 52 -8.85 4.20 1.14
N ALA A 53 -8.61 2.93 1.49
CA ALA A 53 -8.81 2.40 2.83
C ALA A 53 -7.92 3.09 3.87
N THR A 54 -6.66 3.35 3.51
CA THR A 54 -5.69 4.02 4.38
C THR A 54 -6.17 5.43 4.74
N TYR A 55 -6.56 6.23 3.74
CA TYR A 55 -7.11 7.57 3.96
C TYR A 55 -8.52 7.56 4.56
N ALA A 56 -9.32 6.51 4.35
CA ALA A 56 -10.64 6.38 4.97
C ALA A 56 -10.60 6.13 6.49
N GLY A 57 -9.43 5.77 7.03
CA GLY A 57 -9.22 5.67 8.47
C GLY A 57 -8.28 4.55 8.91
N LEU A 58 -7.92 3.62 8.01
CA LEU A 58 -7.00 2.53 8.37
C LEU A 58 -5.62 3.08 8.75
N GLY A 59 -5.16 4.16 8.12
CA GLY A 59 -3.89 4.83 8.48
C GLY A 59 -3.91 5.33 9.92
N PHE A 60 -5.00 5.99 10.34
CA PHE A 60 -5.19 6.42 11.72
C PHE A 60 -5.18 5.25 12.71
N LEU A 61 -5.87 4.16 12.39
CA LEU A 61 -5.94 2.98 13.25
C LEU A 61 -4.57 2.31 13.42
N ILE A 62 -3.89 2.02 12.30
CA ILE A 62 -2.54 1.42 12.31
C ILE A 62 -1.58 2.29 13.11
N LYS A 63 -1.60 3.60 12.89
CA LYS A 63 -0.72 4.53 13.58
C LYS A 63 -1.02 4.63 15.07
N SER A 64 -2.29 4.76 15.43
CA SER A 64 -2.70 4.95 16.82
C SER A 64 -2.41 3.69 17.64
N GLY A 65 -2.64 2.51 17.07
CA GLY A 65 -2.24 1.24 17.66
C GLY A 65 -0.73 1.13 17.83
N ARG A 66 0.07 1.60 16.87
CA ARG A 66 1.54 1.58 16.96
C ARG A 66 2.03 2.45 18.09
N ASP A 67 1.55 3.70 18.16
CA ASP A 67 1.95 4.64 19.20
C ASP A 67 1.52 4.14 20.59
N LEU A 68 0.34 3.52 20.70
CA LEU A 68 -0.13 2.90 21.94
C LEU A 68 0.74 1.70 22.33
N SER A 69 1.05 0.82 21.37
CA SER A 69 1.92 -0.33 21.57
C SER A 69 3.31 0.10 22.05
N ARG A 70 3.90 1.12 21.42
CA ARG A 70 5.18 1.70 21.85
C ARG A 70 5.15 2.15 23.31
N LYS A 71 4.09 2.87 23.70
CA LYS A 71 3.90 3.30 25.10
C LYS A 71 3.78 2.13 26.05
N PHE A 72 3.01 1.10 25.69
CA PHE A 72 2.81 -0.09 26.51
C PHE A 72 4.11 -0.87 26.75
N PHE A 73 4.96 -0.99 25.72
CA PHE A 73 6.25 -1.68 25.83
C PHE A 73 7.41 -0.78 26.30
N GLY A 74 7.14 0.47 26.69
CA GLY A 74 8.19 1.40 27.14
C GLY A 74 9.21 1.76 26.04
N ILE A 75 8.79 1.70 24.78
CA ILE A 75 9.62 2.06 23.63
C ILE A 75 9.37 3.53 23.31
N TYR A 76 10.36 4.34 23.62
CA TYR A 76 10.33 5.77 23.41
C TYR A 76 11.11 6.15 22.16
N THR A 77 10.88 7.36 21.67
CA THR A 77 11.60 7.85 20.49
C THR A 77 13.10 8.04 20.73
N SER A 78 13.54 8.09 22.00
CA SER A 78 14.94 8.06 22.43
C SER A 78 15.55 6.65 22.55
N SER A 79 14.74 5.59 22.42
CA SER A 79 15.23 4.22 22.46
C SER A 79 16.18 3.94 21.30
N LYS A 80 17.06 2.95 21.46
CA LYS A 80 18.00 2.52 20.40
C LYS A 80 17.24 2.18 19.12
N GLU A 81 17.79 2.57 17.96
CA GLU A 81 17.16 2.36 16.65
C GLU A 81 16.80 0.89 16.40
N ARG A 82 17.66 -0.04 16.79
CA ARG A 82 17.41 -1.48 16.68
C ARG A 82 16.15 -1.92 17.45
N VAL A 83 15.90 -1.35 18.63
CA VAL A 83 14.71 -1.68 19.45
C VAL A 83 13.45 -1.12 18.77
N GLN A 84 13.51 0.11 18.25
CA GLN A 84 12.41 0.70 17.50
C GLN A 84 12.09 -0.12 16.24
N ASN A 85 13.11 -0.56 15.51
CA ASN A 85 12.94 -1.36 14.29
C ASN A 85 12.38 -2.75 14.58
N ILE A 86 12.85 -3.45 15.63
CA ILE A 86 12.29 -4.74 16.03
C ILE A 86 10.82 -4.59 16.44
N HIS A 87 10.49 -3.55 17.21
CA HIS A 87 9.11 -3.27 17.57
C HIS A 87 8.25 -2.97 16.36
N ASP A 88 8.72 -2.10 15.47
CA ASP A 88 7.98 -1.77 14.26
C ASP A 88 7.77 -3.02 13.38
N ALA A 89 8.78 -3.87 13.23
CA ALA A 89 8.66 -5.16 12.54
C ALA A 89 7.58 -6.05 13.18
N ILE A 90 7.63 -6.27 14.49
CA ILE A 90 6.67 -7.11 15.21
C ILE A 90 5.26 -6.51 15.14
N TYR A 91 5.13 -5.20 15.35
CA TYR A 91 3.86 -4.50 15.32
C TYR A 91 3.20 -4.61 13.94
N PHE A 92 3.95 -4.30 12.87
CA PHE A 92 3.43 -4.39 11.52
C PHE A 92 3.17 -5.83 11.07
N ALA A 93 3.97 -6.80 11.53
CA ALA A 93 3.67 -8.21 11.32
C ALA A 93 2.34 -8.61 11.98
N ALA A 94 2.14 -8.24 13.24
CA ALA A 94 0.94 -8.58 14.01
C ALA A 94 -0.33 -7.89 13.46
N ILE A 95 -0.27 -6.59 13.14
CA ILE A 95 -1.44 -5.85 12.66
C ILE A 95 -1.90 -6.33 11.28
N ASN A 96 -1.00 -6.90 10.47
CA ASN A 96 -1.34 -7.48 9.18
C ASN A 96 -2.24 -8.73 9.31
N ILE A 97 -2.24 -9.42 10.44
CA ILE A 97 -3.09 -10.61 10.64
C ILE A 97 -4.58 -10.25 10.54
N PRO A 98 -5.15 -9.38 11.41
CA PRO A 98 -6.56 -9.03 11.34
C PRO A 98 -6.91 -8.25 10.07
N ILE A 99 -5.98 -7.44 9.53
CA ILE A 99 -6.20 -6.70 8.28
C ILE A 99 -6.39 -7.67 7.11
N ASN A 100 -5.45 -8.61 6.92
CA ASN A 100 -5.53 -9.56 5.81
C ASN A 100 -6.70 -10.53 5.98
N LEU A 101 -6.97 -10.99 7.21
CA LEU A 101 -8.13 -11.82 7.48
C LEU A 101 -9.44 -11.09 7.13
N GLY A 102 -9.55 -9.83 7.53
CA GLY A 102 -10.69 -8.97 7.19
C GLY A 102 -10.86 -8.80 5.68
N PHE A 103 -9.77 -8.51 4.97
CA PHE A 103 -9.78 -8.39 3.52
C PHE A 103 -10.21 -9.68 2.82
N TYR A 104 -9.61 -10.82 3.15
CA TYR A 104 -9.95 -12.11 2.50
C TYR A 104 -11.38 -12.55 2.78
N VAL A 105 -11.87 -12.39 4.02
CA VAL A 105 -13.27 -12.70 4.34
C VAL A 105 -14.23 -11.77 3.59
N SER A 106 -13.91 -10.46 3.53
CA SER A 106 -14.72 -9.48 2.82
C SER A 106 -14.71 -9.65 1.29
N SER A 107 -13.63 -10.22 0.74
CA SER A 107 -13.53 -10.54 -0.70
C SER A 107 -14.22 -11.87 -1.07
N GLY A 108 -14.80 -12.57 -0.09
CA GLY A 108 -15.54 -13.82 -0.33
C GLY A 108 -14.68 -15.08 -0.41
N GLU A 109 -13.39 -15.01 -0.08
CA GLU A 109 -12.54 -16.21 -0.01
C GLU A 109 -12.95 -17.06 1.19
N ARG A 110 -13.08 -18.37 0.99
CA ARG A 110 -13.54 -19.34 2.01
C ARG A 110 -12.55 -20.48 2.23
N ASP A 111 -11.54 -20.60 1.38
CA ASP A 111 -10.48 -21.58 1.51
C ASP A 111 -9.52 -21.16 2.63
N LEU A 112 -9.60 -21.87 3.77
CA LEU A 112 -8.77 -21.59 4.95
C LEU A 112 -7.27 -21.73 4.66
N TYR A 113 -6.87 -22.60 3.74
CA TYR A 113 -5.46 -22.76 3.38
C TYR A 113 -4.96 -21.53 2.63
N LYS A 114 -5.72 -21.05 1.63
CA LYS A 114 -5.36 -19.81 0.90
C LYS A 114 -5.34 -18.60 1.81
N ILE A 115 -6.31 -18.49 2.72
CA ILE A 115 -6.36 -17.43 3.72
C ILE A 115 -5.12 -17.50 4.62
N ALA A 116 -4.78 -18.68 5.15
CA ALA A 116 -3.62 -18.84 6.02
C ALA A 116 -2.30 -18.52 5.31
N VAL A 117 -2.12 -18.98 4.06
CA VAL A 117 -0.93 -18.68 3.26
C VAL A 117 -0.85 -17.19 2.92
N GLY A 118 -1.94 -16.58 2.47
CA GLY A 118 -2.01 -15.16 2.15
C GLY A 118 -1.73 -14.28 3.37
N THR A 119 -2.34 -14.61 4.52
CA THR A 119 -2.07 -13.94 5.79
C THR A 119 -0.61 -14.13 6.21
N GLY A 120 -0.05 -15.34 6.08
CA GLY A 120 1.36 -15.61 6.40
C GLY A 120 2.33 -14.75 5.57
N ILE A 121 2.10 -14.64 4.26
CA ILE A 121 2.87 -13.74 3.39
C ILE A 121 2.73 -12.29 3.85
N GLY A 122 1.51 -11.85 4.18
CA GLY A 122 1.26 -10.50 4.67
C GLY A 122 1.94 -10.19 6.02
N VAL A 123 2.07 -11.19 6.90
CA VAL A 123 2.84 -11.07 8.16
C VAL A 123 4.32 -10.88 7.87
N VAL A 124 4.89 -11.67 6.97
CA VAL A 124 6.31 -11.54 6.57
C VAL A 124 6.56 -10.18 5.93
N MET A 125 5.69 -9.75 5.01
CA MET A 125 5.77 -8.41 4.40
C MET A 125 5.63 -7.31 5.46
N GLY A 126 4.72 -7.46 6.42
CA GLY A 126 4.57 -6.56 7.56
C GLY A 126 5.85 -6.46 8.40
N ALA A 127 6.52 -7.58 8.66
CA ALA A 127 7.78 -7.60 9.39
C ALA A 127 8.91 -6.89 8.64
N VAL A 128 9.03 -7.15 7.33
CA VAL A 128 10.07 -6.57 6.47
C VAL A 128 9.85 -5.06 6.30
N LEU A 129 8.62 -4.64 6.04
CA LEU A 129 8.28 -3.24 5.81
C LEU A 129 8.12 -2.45 7.12
N GLY A 130 7.93 -3.11 8.26
CA GLY A 130 7.68 -2.48 9.54
C GLY A 130 8.74 -1.43 9.92
N PRO A 131 10.04 -1.77 9.96
CA PRO A 131 11.11 -0.81 10.23
C PRO A 131 11.09 0.40 9.28
N ILE A 132 10.87 0.16 7.98
CA ILE A 132 10.82 1.20 6.95
C ILE A 132 9.63 2.12 7.21
N ASN A 133 8.43 1.55 7.34
CA ASN A 133 7.20 2.30 7.60
C ASN A 133 7.29 3.09 8.90
N GLY A 134 7.80 2.48 9.96
CA GLY A 134 7.97 3.14 11.24
C GLY A 134 8.93 4.31 11.16
N TYR A 135 10.04 4.15 10.44
CA TYR A 135 11.00 5.23 10.21
C TYR A 135 10.38 6.37 9.38
N VAL A 136 9.75 6.03 8.26
CA VAL A 136 9.13 6.99 7.35
C VAL A 136 8.03 7.75 8.08
N ILE A 137 7.16 7.10 8.84
CA ILE A 137 6.12 7.77 9.65
C ILE A 137 6.73 8.82 10.58
N ASP A 138 7.76 8.45 11.35
CA ASP A 138 8.36 9.34 12.33
C ASP A 138 9.08 10.52 11.64
N ALA A 139 9.78 10.26 10.53
CA ALA A 139 10.43 11.30 9.72
C ALA A 139 9.42 12.21 9.00
N PHE A 140 8.35 11.66 8.43
CA PHE A 140 7.37 12.43 7.65
C PHE A 140 6.56 13.38 8.53
N ARG A 141 6.31 13.01 9.80
CA ARG A 141 5.73 13.93 10.79
C ARG A 141 6.62 15.13 11.08
N ASP A 142 7.93 14.94 11.13
CA ASP A 142 8.90 16.02 11.29
C ASP A 142 8.93 16.90 10.05
N LEU A 143 8.98 16.28 8.87
CA LEU A 143 8.96 16.99 7.60
C LEU A 143 7.66 17.79 7.39
N ALA A 144 6.53 17.30 7.90
CA ALA A 144 5.26 18.01 7.88
C ALA A 144 5.11 19.06 9.00
N GLY A 145 6.11 19.21 9.88
CA GLY A 145 6.08 20.17 10.99
C GLY A 145 5.10 19.81 12.11
N LEU A 146 4.69 18.54 12.23
CA LEU A 146 3.71 18.09 13.22
C LEU A 146 4.35 17.65 14.54
N HIS A 147 5.42 16.85 14.45
CA HIS A 147 6.15 16.30 15.59
C HIS A 147 7.63 16.16 15.23
N GLU A 148 8.53 16.52 16.12
CA GLU A 148 9.96 16.33 15.92
C GLU A 148 10.31 14.83 15.85
N CYS A 149 11.11 14.44 14.85
CA CYS A 149 11.62 13.07 14.74
C CYS A 149 12.82 12.89 15.66
N LYS A 150 12.66 12.08 16.71
CA LYS A 150 13.73 11.84 17.69
C LYS A 150 14.53 10.55 17.46
N ARG A 151 14.35 9.90 16.30
CA ARG A 151 15.15 8.72 15.95
C ARG A 151 16.65 9.05 15.97
N PRO A 152 17.50 8.20 16.55
CA PRO A 152 18.94 8.44 16.61
C PRO A 152 19.61 8.54 15.24
N THR A 153 19.10 7.81 14.25
CA THR A 153 19.62 7.77 12.87
C THR A 153 19.05 8.87 11.97
N TYR A 154 18.09 9.66 12.44
CA TYR A 154 17.52 10.76 11.66
C TYR A 154 18.46 11.98 11.66
N GLU A 155 18.82 12.42 10.46
CA GLU A 155 19.88 13.39 10.22
C GLU A 155 19.64 14.73 10.92
N LYS A 156 20.65 15.22 11.65
CA LYS A 156 20.53 16.43 12.47
C LYS A 156 20.32 17.67 11.61
N TYR A 157 20.92 17.72 10.42
CA TYR A 157 20.74 18.83 9.49
C TYR A 157 19.29 18.96 9.04
N VAL A 158 18.62 17.83 8.76
CA VAL A 158 17.22 17.83 8.33
C VAL A 158 16.30 18.35 9.43
N LYS A 159 16.56 17.99 10.70
CA LYS A 159 15.79 18.49 11.86
C LYS A 159 15.77 20.01 11.96
N ASN A 160 16.87 20.65 11.59
CA ASN A 160 17.08 22.09 11.76
C ASN A 160 16.62 22.93 10.55
N TYR A 161 16.15 22.31 9.47
CA TYR A 161 15.60 23.06 8.34
C TYR A 161 14.29 23.77 8.71
N ASN A 162 14.02 24.89 8.02
CA ASN A 162 12.75 25.58 8.15
C ASN A 162 11.58 24.71 7.61
N VAL A 163 10.36 25.08 8.00
CA VAL A 163 9.15 24.31 7.66
C VAL A 163 8.91 24.16 6.16
N TYR A 164 9.31 25.14 5.34
CA TYR A 164 9.10 25.11 3.89
C TYR A 164 10.04 24.12 3.21
N THR A 165 11.32 24.12 3.59
CA THR A 165 12.29 23.15 3.09
C THR A 165 11.88 21.72 3.47
N LYS A 166 11.43 21.52 4.71
CA LYS A 166 10.91 20.24 5.20
C LYS A 166 9.67 19.77 4.40
N ALA A 167 8.71 20.67 4.17
CA ALA A 167 7.54 20.39 3.35
C ALA A 167 7.92 20.06 1.89
N GLY A 168 8.94 20.74 1.34
CA GLY A 168 9.50 20.45 0.03
C GLY A 168 10.04 19.01 -0.06
N ILE A 169 10.82 18.58 0.93
CA ILE A 169 11.35 17.20 1.00
C ILE A 169 10.19 16.18 1.09
N ALA A 170 9.18 16.45 1.91
CA ALA A 170 7.99 15.59 1.98
C ALA A 170 7.28 15.47 0.63
N ALA A 171 7.02 16.59 -0.04
CA ALA A 171 6.38 16.61 -1.36
C ALA A 171 7.23 15.89 -2.41
N SER A 172 8.53 16.14 -2.47
CA SER A 172 9.45 15.44 -3.38
C SER A 172 9.50 13.93 -3.13
N SER A 173 9.39 13.49 -1.88
CA SER A 173 9.35 12.05 -1.53
C SER A 173 8.09 11.38 -2.07
N LEU A 174 6.94 12.05 -1.98
CA LEU A 174 5.69 11.57 -2.57
C LEU A 174 5.79 11.48 -4.10
N ILE A 175 6.32 12.53 -4.74
CA ILE A 175 6.54 12.54 -6.20
C ILE A 175 7.49 11.41 -6.61
N ALA A 176 8.59 11.20 -5.88
CA ALA A 176 9.54 10.14 -6.13
C ALA A 176 8.89 8.75 -5.99
N SER A 177 8.07 8.53 -4.96
CA SER A 177 7.30 7.29 -4.78
C SER A 177 6.37 7.01 -5.97
N LEU A 178 5.65 8.02 -6.44
CA LEU A 178 4.78 7.89 -7.61
C LEU A 178 5.58 7.63 -8.89
N ALA A 179 6.69 8.33 -9.10
CA ALA A 179 7.57 8.14 -10.24
C ALA A 179 8.17 6.72 -10.25
N MET A 180 8.62 6.21 -9.10
CA MET A 180 9.11 4.83 -8.96
C MET A 180 8.01 3.82 -9.26
N THR A 181 6.81 4.02 -8.70
CA THR A 181 5.66 3.13 -8.93
C THR A 181 5.30 3.08 -10.42
N THR A 182 5.23 4.24 -11.08
CA THR A 182 4.99 4.33 -12.53
C THR A 182 6.10 3.64 -13.33
N GLY A 183 7.37 3.87 -12.95
CA GLY A 183 8.52 3.22 -13.58
C GLY A 183 8.50 1.70 -13.46
N ILE A 184 8.07 1.16 -12.31
CA ILE A 184 7.87 -0.28 -12.15
C ILE A 184 6.85 -0.82 -13.15
N TYR A 185 5.76 -0.09 -13.40
CA TYR A 185 4.75 -0.50 -14.36
C TYR A 185 5.19 -0.39 -15.83
N THR A 186 6.29 0.29 -16.15
CA THR A 186 6.84 0.26 -17.52
C THR A 186 7.70 -0.97 -17.78
N ILE A 187 8.21 -1.63 -16.73
CA ILE A 187 9.01 -2.85 -16.86
C ILE A 187 8.14 -3.97 -17.49
N PRO A 188 8.64 -4.68 -18.52
CA PRO A 188 7.95 -5.85 -19.07
C PRO A 188 7.85 -6.95 -18.01
N SER A 189 6.66 -7.50 -17.82
CA SER A 189 6.48 -8.63 -16.91
C SER A 189 7.06 -9.89 -17.56
N ASN A 190 7.90 -10.64 -16.83
CA ASN A 190 8.49 -11.90 -17.32
C ASN A 190 7.49 -13.08 -17.33
N THR A 191 6.21 -12.82 -17.10
CA THR A 191 5.20 -13.88 -16.89
C THR A 191 4.26 -13.96 -18.08
N HIS A 192 4.13 -15.17 -18.65
CA HIS A 192 3.21 -15.50 -19.77
C HIS A 192 1.71 -15.20 -19.51
N SER A 193 1.34 -14.60 -18.37
CA SER A 193 -0.03 -14.31 -17.96
C SER A 193 -0.66 -13.14 -18.74
N GLU A 194 0.07 -12.03 -18.95
CA GLU A 194 -0.46 -10.87 -19.71
C GLU A 194 -0.70 -11.20 -21.18
N SER A 195 0.16 -12.03 -21.79
CA SER A 195 0.00 -12.51 -23.16
C SER A 195 -1.08 -13.60 -23.32
N ARG A 196 -1.38 -14.38 -22.27
CA ARG A 196 -2.50 -15.33 -22.27
C ARG A 196 -3.85 -14.65 -22.04
N GLN A 197 -3.94 -13.67 -21.14
CA GLN A 197 -5.19 -12.94 -20.92
C GLN A 197 -5.62 -12.12 -22.14
N THR A 198 -4.68 -11.42 -22.80
CA THR A 198 -4.99 -10.71 -24.05
C THR A 198 -5.35 -11.66 -25.19
N LYS A 199 -4.67 -12.80 -25.33
CA LYS A 199 -5.04 -13.83 -26.31
C LYS A 199 -6.42 -14.44 -26.05
N ASN A 200 -6.74 -14.76 -24.80
CA ASN A 200 -8.04 -15.35 -24.43
C ASN A 200 -9.19 -14.34 -24.62
N LEU A 201 -8.96 -13.05 -24.30
CA LEU A 201 -9.95 -12.01 -24.53
C LEU A 201 -10.20 -11.79 -26.03
N ALA A 202 -9.14 -11.74 -26.85
CA ALA A 202 -9.24 -11.65 -28.30
C ALA A 202 -9.99 -12.85 -28.89
N GLN A 203 -9.67 -14.07 -28.46
CA GLN A 203 -10.40 -15.29 -28.87
C GLN A 203 -11.88 -15.25 -28.46
N THR A 204 -12.19 -14.80 -27.25
CA THR A 204 -13.58 -14.73 -26.78
C THR A 204 -14.40 -13.72 -27.59
N ILE A 205 -13.80 -12.58 -27.93
CA ILE A 205 -14.42 -11.57 -28.79
C ILE A 205 -14.68 -12.14 -30.19
N ASP A 206 -13.67 -12.76 -30.82
CA ASP A 206 -13.81 -13.36 -32.16
C ASP A 206 -14.91 -14.43 -32.20
N THR A 207 -14.96 -15.28 -31.18
CA THR A 207 -15.96 -16.35 -31.09
C THR A 207 -17.38 -15.80 -30.96
N ASN A 208 -17.56 -14.72 -30.20
CA ASN A 208 -18.86 -14.06 -30.05
C ASN A 208 -19.30 -13.33 -31.33
N TYR A 209 -18.36 -12.71 -32.05
CA TYR A 209 -18.65 -12.11 -33.36
C TYR A 209 -19.07 -13.15 -34.40
N LEU A 210 -18.38 -14.29 -34.46
CA LEU A 210 -18.72 -15.40 -35.34
C LEU A 210 -20.08 -16.04 -34.99
N ASN A 211 -20.38 -16.20 -33.71
CA ASN A 211 -21.69 -16.70 -33.29
C ASN A 211 -22.81 -15.72 -33.67
N LYS A 212 -22.62 -14.42 -33.44
CA LYS A 212 -23.62 -13.40 -33.79
C LYS A 212 -23.90 -13.35 -35.30
N SER A 213 -22.85 -13.38 -36.13
CA SER A 213 -23.03 -13.38 -37.59
C SER A 213 -23.72 -14.65 -38.09
N SER A 214 -23.41 -15.81 -37.51
CA SER A 214 -24.09 -17.07 -37.85
C SER A 214 -25.58 -17.07 -37.51
N LEU A 215 -25.97 -16.39 -36.42
CA LEU A 215 -27.36 -16.21 -35.99
C LEU A 215 -28.13 -15.27 -36.92
N GLU A 216 -27.51 -14.16 -37.33
CA GLU A 216 -28.08 -13.22 -38.30
C GLU A 216 -28.31 -13.88 -39.68
N ILE A 217 -27.38 -14.72 -40.14
CA ILE A 217 -27.53 -15.48 -41.40
C ILE A 217 -28.69 -16.49 -41.30
N LYS A 218 -28.83 -17.20 -40.17
CA LYS A 218 -29.93 -18.16 -39.97
C LYS A 218 -31.29 -17.46 -39.94
N LEU A 219 -31.39 -16.29 -39.32
CA LEU A 219 -32.64 -15.52 -39.27
C LEU A 219 -33.06 -15.04 -40.67
N LEU A 220 -32.12 -14.56 -41.48
CA LEU A 220 -32.37 -14.14 -42.87
C LEU A 220 -32.77 -15.31 -43.80
N GLN A 221 -32.42 -16.55 -43.45
CA GLN A 221 -32.85 -17.75 -44.18
C GLN A 221 -34.25 -18.22 -43.78
N TYR A 222 -34.73 -17.87 -42.59
CA TYR A 222 -36.09 -18.20 -42.12
C TYR A 222 -37.15 -17.18 -42.56
N GLU A 223 -36.74 -15.98 -42.98
CA GLU A 223 -37.63 -14.91 -43.47
C GLU A 223 -37.86 -14.93 -45.01
N LYS A 224 -37.39 -15.99 -45.71
CA LYS A 224 -37.63 -16.23 -47.14
C LYS A 224 -38.49 -17.47 -47.36
#